data_AF-A0A1Z1W9Z0-F1
#
_entry.id   AF-A0A1Z1W9Z0-F1
#
_cell.length_a   1.000
_cell.length_b   1.000
_cell.length_c   1.000
_cell.angle_alpha   90.00
_cell.angle_beta   90.00
_cell.angle_gamma   90.00
#
_symmetry.space_group_name_H-M   'P 1'
#
loop_
_entity.id
_entity.type
_entity.pdbx_description
1 polymer ?
#
loop_
_entity_poly.entity_id
_entity_poly.type
_entity_poly.pdbx_seq_one_letter_code
_entity_poly.pdbx_strand_id
1 'polypeptide(L)'
;MSLVLLGLGAFLLVLAPMLAWYVEPRAKRTPIDVDQITVFKGTGSYFDTEKIKTVTGQNLTITRQVRGDVADSDKSGRAIWDVSTSVDPDKSLPAADPHDSLQWSLERWVTDRKTNKPVHCCGEKPYFEGEAYLKFPFDVEKRTYLWWDSTLGATVPLSYQGKKKIQGYEGLRFTGTVKATKTGTRQVPGRLVKQPKRSQVMAEEWYANHGIELVADQRTGRIIFAAIGPRKTLRAPGGKKDATVLLDSERIAFTKKTQQSQVDLADDDSSRLKLVGETLPLVTVVLGGALAILGGVLVARGRENDSNGSGRDGEGPDSMGPHSDTSPNSLQPTTM
;
A
#
# COMPACT_ATOMS: atom_id res chain seq x y z
N MET A 1 44.21 14.55 -8.36
CA MET A 1 43.45 13.63 -7.48
C MET A 1 42.62 14.35 -6.41
N SER A 2 43.14 15.40 -5.76
CA SER A 2 42.42 16.17 -4.72
C SER A 2 41.06 16.74 -5.18
N LEU A 3 41.01 17.36 -6.37
CA LEU A 3 39.77 17.89 -6.96
C LEU A 3 38.74 16.80 -7.31
N VAL A 4 39.22 15.59 -7.69
CA VAL A 4 38.34 14.44 -7.99
C VAL A 4 37.68 13.94 -6.70
N LEU A 5 38.44 13.83 -5.60
CA LEU A 5 37.91 13.42 -4.30
C LEU A 5 36.91 14.44 -3.75
N LEU A 6 37.23 15.74 -3.84
CA LEU A 6 36.33 16.81 -3.42
C LEU A 6 35.05 16.85 -4.27
N GLY A 7 35.17 16.73 -5.59
CA GLY A 7 34.02 16.69 -6.51
C GLY A 7 33.12 15.48 -6.27
N LEU A 8 33.70 14.29 -6.07
CA LEU A 8 32.94 13.08 -5.74
C LEU A 8 32.26 13.18 -4.37
N GLY A 9 32.96 13.74 -3.38
CA GLY A 9 32.40 14.00 -2.05
C GLY A 9 31.19 14.92 -2.11
N ALA A 10 31.33 16.06 -2.80
CA ALA A 10 30.23 17.01 -3.02
C ALA A 10 29.05 16.36 -3.77
N PHE A 11 29.32 15.58 -4.82
CA PHE A 11 28.28 14.86 -5.57
C PHE A 11 27.48 13.91 -4.67
N LEU A 12 28.15 13.08 -3.85
CA LEU A 12 27.48 12.15 -2.95
C LEU A 12 26.64 12.86 -1.88
N LEU A 13 27.11 14.01 -1.39
CA LEU A 13 26.37 14.85 -0.44
C LEU A 13 25.10 15.46 -1.07
N VAL A 14 25.10 15.76 -2.38
CA VAL A 14 23.91 16.20 -3.11
C VAL A 14 22.97 15.02 -3.44
N LEU A 15 23.54 13.85 -3.72
CA LEU A 15 22.77 12.65 -4.02
C LEU A 15 21.93 12.17 -2.83
N ALA A 16 22.43 12.31 -1.60
CA ALA A 16 21.71 11.90 -0.39
C ALA A 16 20.32 12.57 -0.22
N PRO A 17 20.19 13.91 -0.19
CA PRO A 17 18.89 14.56 -0.10
C PRO A 17 18.02 14.31 -1.33
N MET A 18 18.61 14.13 -2.52
CA MET A 18 17.85 13.71 -3.71
C MET A 18 17.19 12.34 -3.51
N LEU A 19 17.92 11.36 -3.00
CA LEU A 19 17.38 10.03 -2.72
C LEU A 19 16.25 10.09 -1.68
N ALA A 20 16.50 10.74 -0.53
CA ALA A 20 15.54 10.80 0.58
C ALA A 20 14.31 11.67 0.29
N TRP A 21 14.48 12.84 -0.33
CA TRP A 21 13.38 13.80 -0.49
C TRP A 21 12.73 13.78 -1.87
N TYR A 22 13.41 13.25 -2.89
CA TYR A 22 12.86 13.18 -4.24
C TYR A 22 12.49 11.76 -4.67
N VAL A 23 13.38 10.78 -4.47
CA VAL A 23 13.20 9.41 -4.97
C VAL A 23 12.30 8.59 -4.05
N GLU A 24 12.56 8.55 -2.74
CA GLU A 24 11.74 7.76 -1.81
C GLU A 24 10.24 8.13 -1.87
N PRO A 25 9.81 9.40 -1.83
CA PRO A 25 8.38 9.73 -1.89
C PRO A 25 7.72 9.42 -3.25
N ARG A 26 8.53 9.18 -4.29
CA ARG A 26 8.06 8.72 -5.62
C ARG A 26 7.98 7.20 -5.70
N ALA A 27 8.90 6.50 -5.04
CA ALA A 27 8.89 5.04 -4.92
C ALA A 27 7.81 4.56 -3.94
N LYS A 28 7.57 5.29 -2.85
CA LYS A 28 6.59 4.99 -1.81
C LYS A 28 5.19 5.40 -2.25
N ARG A 29 4.69 4.73 -3.27
CA ARG A 29 3.36 4.93 -3.83
C ARG A 29 2.69 3.60 -4.04
N THR A 30 1.40 3.57 -3.76
CA THR A 30 0.55 2.44 -4.07
C THR A 30 0.65 2.12 -5.57
N PRO A 31 0.99 0.86 -5.93
CA PRO A 31 1.19 0.45 -7.32
C PRO A 31 -0.13 0.40 -8.08
N ILE A 32 -0.05 0.60 -9.40
CA ILE A 32 -1.22 0.65 -10.30
C ILE A 32 -1.23 -0.51 -11.29
N ASP A 33 -0.12 -1.23 -11.39
CA ASP A 33 0.19 -2.34 -12.27
C ASP A 33 0.24 -3.65 -11.47
N VAL A 34 -0.81 -3.89 -10.68
CA VAL A 34 -0.93 -5.12 -9.89
C VAL A 34 -1.82 -6.13 -10.61
N ASP A 35 -1.42 -7.40 -10.59
CA ASP A 35 -2.33 -8.53 -10.82
C ASP A 35 -2.00 -9.61 -9.78
N GLN A 36 -2.84 -9.73 -8.76
CA GLN A 36 -2.57 -10.56 -7.60
C GLN A 36 -3.78 -11.40 -7.23
N ILE A 37 -3.55 -12.70 -7.05
CA ILE A 37 -4.57 -13.63 -6.57
C ILE A 37 -4.23 -14.06 -5.14
N THR A 38 -5.17 -13.85 -4.23
CA THR A 38 -5.12 -14.32 -2.85
C THR A 38 -6.16 -15.39 -2.63
N VAL A 39 -5.78 -16.48 -1.97
CA VAL A 39 -6.66 -17.62 -1.73
C VAL A 39 -6.75 -17.86 -0.23
N PHE A 40 -7.98 -17.91 0.28
CA PHE A 40 -8.27 -18.33 1.64
C PHE A 40 -8.91 -19.71 1.63
N LYS A 41 -8.60 -20.54 2.63
CA LYS A 41 -9.26 -21.83 2.85
C LYS A 41 -9.72 -21.97 4.30
N GLY A 42 -10.84 -22.66 4.46
CA GLY A 42 -11.43 -22.97 5.75
C GLY A 42 -12.58 -23.96 5.59
N THR A 43 -13.31 -24.20 6.66
CA THR A 43 -14.50 -25.04 6.67
C THR A 43 -15.67 -24.27 7.23
N GLY A 44 -16.86 -24.50 6.68
CA GLY A 44 -18.05 -23.82 7.16
C GLY A 44 -19.34 -24.47 6.70
N SER A 45 -20.39 -23.67 6.75
CA SER A 45 -21.73 -24.00 6.30
C SER A 45 -22.16 -23.02 5.24
N TYR A 46 -22.94 -23.48 4.27
CA TYR A 46 -23.54 -22.61 3.26
C TYR A 46 -24.92 -23.13 2.86
N PHE A 47 -25.76 -22.26 2.33
CA PHE A 47 -27.06 -22.65 1.80
C PHE A 47 -26.91 -23.25 0.39
N ASP A 48 -27.15 -24.56 0.27
CA ASP A 48 -27.15 -25.25 -1.00
C ASP A 48 -28.52 -25.08 -1.68
N THR A 49 -28.53 -24.40 -2.83
CA THR A 49 -29.74 -24.06 -3.59
C THR A 49 -30.37 -25.26 -4.29
N GLU A 50 -29.59 -26.29 -4.64
CA GLU A 50 -30.09 -27.53 -5.24
C GLU A 50 -30.83 -28.36 -4.20
N LYS A 51 -30.26 -28.44 -2.99
CA LYS A 51 -30.85 -29.18 -1.86
C LYS A 51 -31.84 -28.35 -1.05
N ILE A 52 -31.89 -27.04 -1.29
CA ILE A 52 -32.71 -26.05 -0.58
C ILE A 52 -32.53 -26.16 0.95
N LYS A 53 -31.29 -26.31 1.40
CA LYS A 53 -30.94 -26.43 2.82
C LYS A 53 -29.51 -25.98 3.08
N THR A 54 -29.23 -25.54 4.31
CA THR A 54 -27.86 -25.33 4.75
C THR A 54 -27.14 -26.67 4.88
N VAL A 55 -26.01 -26.82 4.21
CA VAL A 55 -25.06 -27.91 4.42
C VAL A 55 -23.93 -27.45 5.31
N THR A 56 -23.37 -28.34 6.13
CA THR A 56 -22.38 -28.01 7.17
C THR A 56 -21.08 -28.78 6.96
N GLY A 57 -19.99 -28.31 7.58
CA GLY A 57 -18.68 -28.97 7.55
C GLY A 57 -18.06 -29.07 6.15
N GLN A 58 -18.42 -28.16 5.25
CA GLN A 58 -17.92 -28.14 3.88
C GLN A 58 -16.64 -27.32 3.81
N ASN A 59 -15.71 -27.73 2.94
CA ASN A 59 -14.58 -26.90 2.59
C ASN A 59 -15.07 -25.67 1.82
N LEU A 60 -14.53 -24.51 2.19
CA LEU A 60 -14.80 -23.24 1.54
C LEU A 60 -13.48 -22.60 1.13
N THR A 61 -13.43 -22.15 -0.12
CA THR A 61 -12.32 -21.39 -0.69
C THR A 61 -12.81 -19.99 -1.02
N ILE A 62 -12.07 -18.97 -0.60
CA ILE A 62 -12.29 -17.60 -1.07
C ILE A 62 -11.15 -17.26 -2.01
N THR A 63 -11.47 -16.93 -3.26
CA THR A 63 -10.48 -16.45 -4.23
C THR A 63 -10.71 -14.98 -4.46
N ARG A 64 -9.69 -14.16 -4.23
CA ARG A 64 -9.74 -12.72 -4.51
C ARG A 64 -8.63 -12.34 -5.47
N GLN A 65 -9.02 -11.80 -6.62
CA GLN A 65 -8.11 -11.22 -7.60
C GLN A 65 -8.18 -9.70 -7.53
N VAL A 66 -7.03 -9.04 -7.47
CA VAL A 66 -6.87 -7.59 -7.53
C VAL A 66 -6.10 -7.28 -8.79
N ARG A 67 -6.72 -6.56 -9.73
CA ARG A 67 -6.10 -6.12 -10.98
C ARG A 67 -6.13 -4.60 -11.05
N GLY A 68 -4.99 -3.99 -11.35
CA GLY A 68 -4.92 -2.55 -11.57
C GLY A 68 -5.32 -2.14 -12.98
N ASP A 69 -6.12 -1.08 -13.07
CA ASP A 69 -6.43 -0.39 -14.32
C ASP A 69 -5.36 0.67 -14.56
N VAL A 70 -4.27 0.27 -15.22
CA VAL A 70 -3.12 1.15 -15.49
C VAL A 70 -3.54 2.36 -16.32
N ALA A 71 -4.39 2.15 -17.33
CA ALA A 71 -4.77 3.21 -18.26
C ALA A 71 -5.54 4.33 -17.56
N ASP A 72 -6.53 4.00 -16.73
CA ASP A 72 -7.29 5.02 -15.99
C ASP A 72 -6.51 5.55 -14.77
N SER A 73 -5.64 4.72 -14.19
CA SER A 73 -4.73 5.16 -13.12
C SER A 73 -3.75 6.23 -13.61
N ASP A 74 -3.17 6.07 -14.80
CA ASP A 74 -2.26 7.05 -15.40
C ASP A 74 -2.97 8.36 -15.74
N LYS A 75 -4.19 8.29 -16.29
CA LYS A 75 -5.01 9.48 -16.59
C LYS A 75 -5.40 10.26 -15.34
N SER A 76 -5.78 9.56 -14.26
CA SER A 76 -6.32 10.17 -13.04
C SER A 76 -5.23 10.51 -12.00
N GLY A 77 -4.06 9.89 -12.10
CA GLY A 77 -3.02 9.93 -11.08
C GLY A 77 -3.36 9.13 -9.80
N ARG A 78 -4.46 8.36 -9.80
CA ARG A 78 -4.93 7.54 -8.68
C ARG A 78 -4.53 6.08 -8.87
N ALA A 79 -4.62 5.27 -7.82
CA ALA A 79 -4.59 3.82 -7.98
C ALA A 79 -6.03 3.34 -8.14
N ILE A 80 -6.33 2.77 -9.30
CA ILE A 80 -7.62 2.17 -9.63
C ILE A 80 -7.42 0.67 -9.71
N TRP A 81 -8.19 -0.06 -8.91
CA TRP A 81 -8.12 -1.51 -8.83
C TRP A 81 -9.50 -2.14 -8.98
N ASP A 82 -9.61 -3.05 -9.94
CA ASP A 82 -10.75 -3.94 -10.06
C ASP A 82 -10.49 -5.20 -9.22
N VAL A 83 -11.41 -5.47 -8.30
CA VAL A 83 -11.32 -6.55 -7.33
C VAL A 83 -12.47 -7.51 -7.57
N SER A 84 -12.14 -8.74 -7.94
CA SER A 84 -13.11 -9.83 -7.99
C SER A 84 -12.92 -10.74 -6.78
N THR A 85 -14.00 -11.06 -6.08
CA THR A 85 -13.98 -12.02 -4.97
C THR A 85 -15.03 -13.09 -5.19
N SER A 86 -14.64 -14.36 -5.12
CA SER A 86 -15.53 -15.52 -5.14
C SER A 86 -15.47 -16.30 -3.83
N VAL A 87 -16.58 -16.93 -3.45
CA VAL A 87 -16.66 -17.91 -2.35
C VAL A 87 -17.20 -19.21 -2.91
N ASP A 88 -16.42 -20.28 -2.76
CA ASP A 88 -16.61 -21.53 -3.51
C ASP A 88 -16.49 -22.76 -2.60
N PRO A 89 -17.44 -23.71 -2.64
CA PRO A 89 -17.23 -25.06 -2.14
C PRO A 89 -16.36 -25.86 -3.11
N ASP A 90 -15.84 -27.00 -2.67
CA ASP A 90 -14.99 -27.85 -3.53
C ASP A 90 -15.66 -28.24 -4.86
N LYS A 91 -16.99 -28.40 -4.87
CA LYS A 91 -17.75 -28.79 -6.08
C LYS A 91 -17.76 -27.73 -7.18
N SER A 92 -17.50 -26.46 -6.87
CA SER A 92 -17.46 -25.36 -7.85
C SER A 92 -16.04 -24.95 -8.23
N LEU A 93 -15.03 -25.75 -7.84
CA LEU A 93 -13.62 -25.45 -8.09
C LEU A 93 -13.00 -26.33 -9.17
N PRO A 94 -12.08 -25.79 -10.00
CA PRO A 94 -11.75 -24.36 -10.08
C PRO A 94 -12.94 -23.58 -10.65
N ALA A 95 -13.23 -22.40 -10.08
CA ALA A 95 -14.31 -21.54 -10.56
C ALA A 95 -13.98 -21.12 -12.00
N ALA A 96 -14.72 -21.69 -12.96
CA ALA A 96 -14.56 -21.39 -14.39
C ALA A 96 -15.50 -20.25 -14.82
N ASP A 97 -16.66 -20.13 -14.18
CA ASP A 97 -17.67 -19.09 -14.42
C ASP A 97 -18.11 -18.45 -13.09
N PRO A 98 -18.35 -17.12 -13.02
CA PRO A 98 -18.93 -16.47 -11.84
C PRO A 98 -20.22 -17.12 -11.32
N HIS A 99 -21.04 -17.74 -12.19
CA HIS A 99 -22.29 -18.40 -11.82
C HIS A 99 -22.10 -19.68 -10.99
N ASP A 100 -20.93 -20.32 -11.05
CA ASP A 100 -20.66 -21.55 -10.30
C ASP A 100 -20.39 -21.27 -8.81
N SER A 101 -20.04 -20.03 -8.48
CA SER A 101 -19.69 -19.63 -7.11
C SER A 101 -20.92 -19.46 -6.22
N LEU A 102 -20.76 -19.67 -4.90
CA LEU A 102 -21.84 -19.38 -3.95
C LEU A 102 -22.11 -17.88 -3.86
N GLN A 103 -21.04 -17.10 -3.94
CA GLN A 103 -21.06 -15.65 -3.88
C GLN A 103 -19.94 -15.12 -4.75
N TRP A 104 -20.26 -14.13 -5.57
CA TRP A 104 -19.30 -13.41 -6.36
C TRP A 104 -19.55 -11.90 -6.23
N SER A 105 -18.49 -11.13 -6.12
CA SER A 105 -18.53 -9.67 -6.19
C SER A 105 -17.44 -9.14 -7.12
N LEU A 106 -17.75 -8.00 -7.73
CA LEU A 106 -16.82 -7.18 -8.47
C LEU A 106 -16.90 -5.76 -7.93
N GLU A 107 -15.74 -5.20 -7.61
CA GLU A 107 -15.61 -3.89 -6.99
C GLU A 107 -14.51 -3.10 -7.69
N ARG A 108 -14.72 -1.82 -7.94
CA ARG A 108 -13.73 -0.88 -8.45
C ARG A 108 -13.35 0.07 -7.33
N TRP A 109 -12.13 -0.07 -6.84
CA TRP A 109 -11.58 0.69 -5.74
C TRP A 109 -10.65 1.76 -6.26
N VAL A 110 -10.79 2.98 -5.74
CA VAL A 110 -10.01 4.13 -6.18
C VAL A 110 -9.38 4.80 -4.98
N THR A 111 -8.05 4.92 -4.99
CA THR A 111 -7.31 5.48 -3.85
C THR A 111 -6.22 6.47 -4.25
N ASP A 112 -5.95 7.41 -3.35
CA ASP A 112 -4.76 8.22 -3.40
C ASP A 112 -3.49 7.37 -3.17
N ARG A 113 -2.59 7.42 -4.15
CA ARG A 113 -1.40 6.56 -4.18
C ARG A 113 -0.41 6.84 -3.03
N LYS A 114 -0.45 8.01 -2.41
CA LYS A 114 0.48 8.38 -1.35
C LYS A 114 -0.10 8.07 0.03
N THR A 115 -1.37 8.42 0.21
CA THR A 115 -2.02 8.42 1.53
C THR A 115 -2.85 7.17 1.81
N ASN A 116 -3.15 6.34 0.80
CA ASN A 116 -4.06 5.20 0.89
C ASN A 116 -5.53 5.58 1.15
N LYS A 117 -5.88 6.87 1.14
CA LYS A 117 -7.26 7.32 1.37
C LYS A 117 -8.17 6.96 0.18
N PRO A 118 -9.44 6.58 0.41
CA PRO A 118 -10.45 6.47 -0.64
C PRO A 118 -10.56 7.78 -1.44
N VAL A 119 -10.85 7.67 -2.73
CA VAL A 119 -11.11 8.81 -3.62
C VAL A 119 -12.32 8.49 -4.48
N HIS A 120 -13.41 9.25 -4.31
CA HIS A 120 -14.69 8.97 -4.96
C HIS A 120 -14.76 9.54 -6.39
N CYS A 121 -14.07 8.89 -7.32
CA CYS A 121 -14.08 9.22 -8.75
C CYS A 121 -14.05 7.96 -9.61
N CYS A 122 -13.90 8.15 -10.93
CA CYS A 122 -13.28 7.13 -11.78
C CYS A 122 -14.03 5.78 -11.85
N GLY A 123 -15.36 5.83 -11.70
CA GLY A 123 -16.23 4.66 -11.74
C GLY A 123 -16.22 3.82 -10.45
N GLU A 124 -15.75 4.37 -9.33
CA GLU A 124 -15.78 3.71 -8.02
C GLU A 124 -17.14 3.04 -7.77
N LYS A 125 -17.10 1.75 -7.44
CA LYS A 125 -18.29 0.99 -7.11
C LYS A 125 -17.94 -0.30 -6.37
N PRO A 126 -18.57 -0.61 -5.23
CA PRO A 126 -19.42 0.29 -4.45
C PRO A 126 -18.61 1.43 -3.84
N TYR A 127 -19.31 2.41 -3.26
CA TYR A 127 -18.69 3.40 -2.38
C TYR A 127 -18.00 2.70 -1.21
N PHE A 128 -16.82 3.17 -0.81
CA PHE A 128 -16.08 2.64 0.34
C PHE A 128 -15.41 3.73 1.17
N GLU A 129 -15.11 3.43 2.43
CA GLU A 129 -14.54 4.37 3.39
C GLU A 129 -13.44 3.73 4.24
N GLY A 130 -12.73 4.57 5.00
CA GLY A 130 -11.78 4.13 6.01
C GLY A 130 -10.32 4.36 5.62
N GLU A 131 -9.43 3.77 6.41
CA GLU A 131 -7.98 3.97 6.29
C GLU A 131 -7.28 2.75 5.67
N ALA A 132 -7.86 1.56 5.85
CA ALA A 132 -7.31 0.29 5.41
C ALA A 132 -8.38 -0.61 4.77
N TYR A 133 -7.98 -1.36 3.75
CA TYR A 133 -8.88 -2.24 2.98
C TYR A 133 -8.10 -3.30 2.18
N LEU A 134 -7.66 -3.05 0.96
CA LEU A 134 -6.78 -4.01 0.25
C LEU A 134 -5.37 -4.02 0.85
N LYS A 135 -4.99 -2.90 1.44
CA LYS A 135 -3.75 -2.72 2.22
C LYS A 135 -3.99 -1.70 3.34
N PHE A 136 -3.04 -1.65 4.27
CA PHE A 136 -2.88 -0.54 5.19
C PHE A 136 -2.13 0.63 4.51
N PRO A 137 -2.19 1.84 5.08
CA PRO A 137 -1.28 2.91 4.70
C PRO A 137 0.19 2.49 4.83
N PHE A 138 1.08 3.18 4.13
CA PHE A 138 2.52 3.00 4.35
C PHE A 138 2.89 3.38 5.79
N ASP A 139 4.02 2.84 6.27
CA ASP A 139 4.50 3.04 7.65
C ASP A 139 3.42 2.76 8.70
N VAL A 140 2.86 1.57 8.65
CA VAL A 140 1.81 1.12 9.57
C VAL A 140 2.24 1.36 11.02
N GLU A 141 1.37 2.06 11.75
CA GLU A 141 1.57 2.43 13.13
C GLU A 141 0.91 1.43 14.08
N LYS A 142 1.34 1.43 15.34
CA LYS A 142 0.77 0.58 16.41
C LYS A 142 -0.49 1.22 17.00
N ARG A 143 -1.52 1.43 16.18
CA ARG A 143 -2.79 2.06 16.56
C ARG A 143 -4.00 1.30 16.01
N THR A 144 -5.20 1.73 16.39
CA THR A 144 -6.42 1.23 15.74
C THR A 144 -6.56 1.86 14.36
N TYR A 145 -7.00 1.07 13.38
CA TYR A 145 -7.34 1.53 12.03
C TYR A 145 -8.81 1.27 11.72
N LEU A 146 -9.42 2.14 10.91
CA LEU A 146 -10.73 1.91 10.34
C LEU A 146 -10.61 1.07 9.06
N TRP A 147 -11.06 -0.18 9.15
CA TRP A 147 -11.00 -1.16 8.06
C TRP A 147 -12.31 -1.24 7.30
N TRP A 148 -12.31 -1.13 5.96
CA TRP A 148 -13.53 -1.36 5.18
C TRP A 148 -13.88 -2.85 5.10
N ASP A 149 -15.09 -3.21 5.54
CA ASP A 149 -15.68 -4.52 5.27
C ASP A 149 -16.76 -4.36 4.20
N SER A 150 -16.48 -4.80 2.97
CA SER A 150 -17.42 -4.69 1.84
C SER A 150 -18.73 -5.45 2.04
N THR A 151 -18.72 -6.51 2.85
CA THR A 151 -19.95 -7.26 3.12
C THR A 151 -20.84 -6.52 4.11
N LEU A 152 -20.23 -5.85 5.09
CA LEU A 152 -20.94 -4.95 6.00
C LEU A 152 -21.40 -3.67 5.30
N GLY A 153 -20.62 -3.16 4.33
CA GLY A 153 -20.82 -1.85 3.73
C GLY A 153 -20.45 -0.70 4.67
N ALA A 154 -19.55 -0.95 5.63
CA ALA A 154 -19.10 0.05 6.61
C ALA A 154 -17.69 -0.27 7.11
N THR A 155 -17.13 0.67 7.88
CA THR A 155 -15.82 0.47 8.53
C THR A 155 -15.92 -0.29 9.85
N VAL A 156 -14.88 -1.07 10.14
CA VAL A 156 -14.72 -1.87 11.35
C VAL A 156 -13.42 -1.44 12.02
N PRO A 157 -13.42 -1.09 13.32
CA PRO A 157 -12.19 -0.78 14.02
C PRO A 157 -11.35 -2.06 14.21
N LEU A 158 -10.12 -2.05 13.70
CA LEU A 158 -9.13 -3.11 13.94
C LEU A 158 -8.04 -2.59 14.88
N SER A 159 -7.95 -3.17 16.08
CA SER A 159 -6.96 -2.79 17.08
C SER A 159 -5.67 -3.57 16.91
N TYR A 160 -4.53 -2.91 17.14
CA TYR A 160 -3.21 -3.55 17.16
C TYR A 160 -3.10 -4.56 18.30
N GLN A 161 -2.60 -5.76 18.01
CA GLN A 161 -2.47 -6.90 18.93
C GLN A 161 -1.05 -7.47 18.97
N GLY A 162 -0.04 -6.63 18.74
CA GLY A 162 1.36 -7.05 18.78
C GLY A 162 1.93 -7.44 17.42
N LYS A 163 3.16 -7.96 17.44
CA LYS A 163 3.87 -8.46 16.26
C LYS A 163 3.57 -9.95 16.05
N LYS A 164 3.56 -10.41 14.81
CA LYS A 164 3.37 -11.82 14.45
C LYS A 164 4.25 -12.19 13.26
N LYS A 165 4.91 -13.35 13.33
CA LYS A 165 5.67 -13.90 12.19
C LYS A 165 4.75 -14.72 11.30
N ILE A 166 4.82 -14.46 10.00
CA ILE A 166 4.13 -15.20 8.94
C ILE A 166 5.20 -15.68 7.97
N GLN A 167 5.33 -16.99 7.79
CA GLN A 167 6.41 -17.59 6.98
C GLN A 167 7.82 -17.03 7.33
N GLY A 168 8.08 -16.77 8.61
CA GLY A 168 9.35 -16.21 9.09
C GLY A 168 9.46 -14.68 9.06
N TYR A 169 8.62 -13.99 8.28
CA TYR A 169 8.60 -12.54 8.15
C TYR A 169 7.73 -11.88 9.24
N GLU A 170 8.24 -10.85 9.90
CA GLU A 170 7.55 -10.17 11.00
C GLU A 170 6.62 -9.07 10.48
N GLY A 171 5.35 -9.08 10.92
CA GLY A 171 4.40 -8.01 10.66
C GLY A 171 3.62 -7.60 11.91
N LEU A 172 2.84 -6.52 11.78
CA LEU A 172 1.96 -5.99 12.82
C LEU A 172 0.58 -6.63 12.71
N ARG A 173 0.10 -7.22 13.82
CA ARG A 173 -1.18 -7.92 13.89
C ARG A 173 -2.30 -6.97 14.31
N PHE A 174 -3.42 -7.02 13.62
CA PHE A 174 -4.63 -6.26 13.92
C PHE A 174 -5.84 -7.19 13.98
N THR A 175 -6.76 -6.92 14.92
CA THR A 175 -7.97 -7.73 15.07
C THR A 175 -9.21 -6.90 15.30
N GLY A 176 -10.36 -7.40 14.85
CA GLY A 176 -11.67 -6.83 15.14
C GLY A 176 -12.77 -7.86 14.93
N THR A 177 -14.02 -7.48 15.19
CA THR A 177 -15.19 -8.33 15.04
C THR A 177 -16.36 -7.50 14.53
N VAL A 178 -17.29 -8.12 13.82
CA VAL A 178 -18.55 -7.48 13.41
C VAL A 178 -19.69 -8.20 14.10
N LYS A 179 -20.41 -7.49 14.98
CA LYS A 179 -21.64 -8.00 15.57
C LYS A 179 -22.73 -8.11 14.50
N ALA A 180 -23.68 -9.01 14.71
CA ALA A 180 -24.79 -9.22 13.78
C ALA A 180 -25.52 -7.90 13.47
N THR A 181 -25.41 -7.46 12.22
CA THR A 181 -25.93 -6.20 11.70
C THR A 181 -26.81 -6.49 10.49
N LYS A 182 -27.97 -5.83 10.40
CA LYS A 182 -28.83 -5.94 9.23
C LYS A 182 -28.18 -5.22 8.05
N THR A 183 -27.88 -5.94 6.98
CA THR A 183 -27.20 -5.40 5.79
C THR A 183 -28.13 -5.24 4.60
N GLY A 184 -29.33 -5.81 4.64
CA GLY A 184 -30.26 -5.70 3.53
C GLY A 184 -31.56 -6.45 3.74
N THR A 185 -32.31 -6.57 2.67
CA THR A 185 -33.50 -7.42 2.58
C THR A 185 -33.53 -8.12 1.22
N ARG A 186 -34.12 -9.32 1.17
CA ARG A 186 -34.33 -10.07 -0.06
C ARG A 186 -35.63 -10.83 -0.05
N GLN A 187 -36.25 -10.97 -1.20
CA GLN A 187 -37.44 -11.79 -1.35
C GLN A 187 -37.05 -13.28 -1.33
N VAL A 188 -37.67 -14.06 -0.46
CA VAL A 188 -37.44 -15.50 -0.35
C VAL A 188 -38.73 -16.27 -0.07
N PRO A 189 -38.78 -17.56 -0.42
CA PRO A 189 -39.88 -18.43 0.00
C PRO A 189 -40.04 -18.41 1.52
N GLY A 190 -41.29 -18.29 2.00
CA GLY A 190 -41.57 -18.16 3.43
C GLY A 190 -41.02 -19.32 4.28
N ARG A 191 -40.88 -20.52 3.70
CA ARG A 191 -40.21 -21.67 4.33
C ARG A 191 -38.79 -21.39 4.81
N LEU A 192 -38.02 -20.53 4.12
CA LEU A 192 -36.64 -20.19 4.52
C LEU A 192 -36.59 -19.30 5.76
N VAL A 193 -37.70 -18.65 6.09
CA VAL A 193 -37.82 -17.79 7.28
C VAL A 193 -38.87 -18.30 8.27
N LYS A 194 -39.13 -19.62 8.27
CA LYS A 194 -40.06 -20.30 9.18
C LYS A 194 -41.50 -19.74 9.09
N GLN A 195 -41.91 -19.29 7.90
CA GLN A 195 -43.26 -18.81 7.58
C GLN A 195 -43.84 -19.60 6.38
N PRO A 196 -44.06 -20.93 6.49
CA PRO A 196 -44.41 -21.78 5.36
C PRO A 196 -45.75 -21.45 4.69
N LYS A 197 -46.66 -20.74 5.39
CA LYS A 197 -47.95 -20.29 4.84
C LYS A 197 -47.85 -19.10 3.88
N ARG A 198 -46.69 -18.44 3.80
CA ARG A 198 -46.45 -17.31 2.90
C ARG A 198 -45.62 -17.77 1.71
N SER A 199 -46.10 -17.49 0.50
CA SER A 199 -45.40 -17.84 -0.74
C SER A 199 -44.06 -17.12 -0.83
N GLN A 200 -44.04 -15.81 -0.59
CA GLN A 200 -42.84 -14.97 -0.57
C GLN A 200 -42.83 -14.07 0.67
N VAL A 201 -41.63 -13.82 1.19
CA VAL A 201 -41.39 -12.93 2.33
C VAL A 201 -40.16 -12.09 2.03
N MET A 202 -40.22 -10.78 2.33
CA MET A 202 -39.04 -9.91 2.33
C MET A 202 -38.21 -10.19 3.57
N ALA A 203 -37.37 -11.22 3.53
CA ALA A 203 -36.48 -11.58 4.62
C ALA A 203 -35.41 -10.50 4.82
N GLU A 204 -34.99 -10.32 6.06
CA GLU A 204 -33.85 -9.48 6.39
C GLU A 204 -32.55 -10.27 6.23
N GLU A 205 -31.56 -9.67 5.59
CA GLU A 205 -30.20 -10.20 5.52
C GLU A 205 -29.38 -9.62 6.67
N TRP A 206 -28.70 -10.50 7.39
CA TRP A 206 -27.87 -10.16 8.53
C TRP A 206 -26.45 -10.66 8.31
N TYR A 207 -25.48 -9.80 8.60
CA TYR A 207 -24.07 -10.12 8.52
C TYR A 207 -23.41 -10.00 9.89
N ALA A 208 -22.52 -10.94 10.20
CA ALA A 208 -21.57 -10.86 11.30
C ALA A 208 -20.22 -11.38 10.80
N ASN A 209 -19.17 -11.02 11.54
CA ASN A 209 -17.84 -11.57 11.34
C ASN A 209 -17.31 -12.02 12.71
N HIS A 210 -17.15 -13.33 12.88
CA HIS A 210 -16.69 -13.97 14.11
C HIS A 210 -15.30 -13.48 14.54
N GLY A 211 -14.48 -13.07 13.57
CA GLY A 211 -13.19 -12.45 13.85
C GLY A 211 -12.45 -12.09 12.57
N ILE A 212 -11.98 -10.85 12.52
CA ILE A 212 -11.04 -10.36 11.52
C ILE A 212 -9.66 -10.38 12.17
N GLU A 213 -8.70 -11.06 11.56
CA GLU A 213 -7.29 -11.04 11.94
C GLU A 213 -6.45 -10.73 10.69
N LEU A 214 -5.75 -9.61 10.71
CA LEU A 214 -4.84 -9.19 9.65
C LEU A 214 -3.43 -9.07 10.21
N VAL A 215 -2.42 -9.42 9.41
CA VAL A 215 -1.03 -9.07 9.68
C VAL A 215 -0.53 -8.25 8.51
N ALA A 216 -0.04 -7.05 8.80
CA ALA A 216 0.48 -6.12 7.81
C ALA A 216 2.00 -5.99 7.93
N ASP A 217 2.68 -5.94 6.80
CA ASP A 217 4.06 -5.45 6.75
C ASP A 217 4.10 -3.97 7.16
N GLN A 218 5.05 -3.62 8.03
CA GLN A 218 5.08 -2.31 8.66
C GLN A 218 5.39 -1.21 7.65
N ARG A 219 6.31 -1.41 6.71
CA ARG A 219 6.76 -0.33 5.82
C ARG A 219 5.80 -0.10 4.67
N THR A 220 5.32 -1.17 4.04
CA THR A 220 4.49 -1.12 2.82
C THR A 220 2.99 -1.04 3.11
N GLY A 221 2.57 -1.54 4.26
CA GLY A 221 1.16 -1.76 4.59
C GLY A 221 0.54 -2.97 3.90
N ARG A 222 1.32 -3.78 3.17
CA ARG A 222 0.84 -5.01 2.52
C ARG A 222 0.34 -6.02 3.56
N ILE A 223 -0.79 -6.65 3.28
CA ILE A 223 -1.36 -7.70 4.13
C ILE A 223 -0.66 -9.03 3.82
N ILE A 224 0.19 -9.49 4.72
CA ILE A 224 0.93 -10.76 4.60
C ILE A 224 0.13 -11.94 5.14
N PHE A 225 -0.88 -11.68 5.98
CA PHE A 225 -1.82 -12.69 6.47
C PHE A 225 -3.20 -12.07 6.67
N ALA A 226 -4.24 -12.82 6.30
CA ALA A 226 -5.62 -12.50 6.62
C ALA A 226 -6.38 -13.76 7.03
N ALA A 227 -7.20 -13.64 8.06
CA ALA A 227 -8.23 -14.60 8.44
C ALA A 227 -9.52 -13.86 8.80
N ILE A 228 -10.64 -14.39 8.33
CA ILE A 228 -11.98 -13.84 8.57
C ILE A 228 -12.94 -14.96 8.98
N GLY A 229 -14.01 -14.61 9.68
CA GLY A 229 -15.06 -15.55 10.07
C GLY A 229 -16.44 -15.08 9.60
N PRO A 230 -16.73 -15.05 8.29
CA PRO A 230 -17.97 -14.47 7.78
C PRO A 230 -19.19 -15.31 8.15
N ARG A 231 -20.28 -14.62 8.54
CA ARG A 231 -21.59 -15.22 8.81
C ARG A 231 -22.69 -14.38 8.17
N LYS A 232 -23.47 -14.98 7.27
CA LYS A 232 -24.65 -14.40 6.62
C LYS A 232 -25.88 -15.24 6.94
N THR A 233 -26.93 -14.61 7.45
CA THR A 233 -28.18 -15.28 7.81
C THR A 233 -29.39 -14.54 7.28
N LEU A 234 -30.51 -15.25 7.20
CA LEU A 234 -31.83 -14.69 6.94
C LEU A 234 -32.65 -14.69 8.22
N ARG A 235 -33.37 -13.58 8.44
CA ARG A 235 -34.41 -13.46 9.46
C ARG A 235 -35.74 -13.12 8.81
N ALA A 236 -36.83 -13.54 9.44
CA ALA A 236 -38.14 -13.00 9.12
C ALA A 236 -38.14 -11.47 9.33
N PRO A 237 -39.00 -10.70 8.62
CA PRO A 237 -39.14 -9.26 8.85
C PRO A 237 -39.36 -8.95 10.34
N GLY A 238 -38.51 -8.10 10.94
CA GLY A 238 -38.57 -7.77 12.38
C GLY A 238 -38.20 -8.92 13.33
N GLY A 239 -37.71 -10.05 12.82
CA GLY A 239 -37.36 -11.23 13.61
C GLY A 239 -36.04 -11.06 14.35
N LYS A 240 -35.98 -11.53 15.61
CA LYS A 240 -34.75 -11.49 16.44
C LYS A 240 -33.85 -12.72 16.32
N LYS A 241 -34.33 -13.80 15.68
CA LYS A 241 -33.62 -15.07 15.57
C LYS A 241 -33.31 -15.40 14.12
N ASP A 242 -32.12 -15.93 13.88
CA ASP A 242 -31.73 -16.48 12.59
C ASP A 242 -32.67 -17.64 12.21
N ALA A 243 -33.13 -17.63 10.96
CA ALA A 243 -34.01 -18.65 10.42
C ALA A 243 -33.30 -19.57 9.42
N THR A 244 -32.44 -19.01 8.56
CA THR A 244 -31.60 -19.75 7.60
C THR A 244 -30.18 -19.20 7.62
N VAL A 245 -29.18 -20.08 7.53
CA VAL A 245 -27.77 -19.72 7.38
C VAL A 245 -27.40 -19.79 5.90
N LEU A 246 -27.01 -18.65 5.32
CA LEU A 246 -26.56 -18.55 3.94
C LEU A 246 -25.09 -18.88 3.78
N LEU A 247 -24.27 -18.41 4.71
CA LEU A 247 -22.83 -18.67 4.80
C LEU A 247 -22.45 -18.55 6.27
N ASP A 248 -21.63 -19.46 6.79
CA ASP A 248 -21.12 -19.38 8.15
C ASP A 248 -19.81 -20.13 8.24
N SER A 249 -18.73 -19.43 8.53
CA SER A 249 -17.45 -20.05 8.78
C SER A 249 -16.79 -19.34 9.94
N GLU A 250 -16.45 -20.07 10.98
CA GLU A 250 -15.72 -19.54 12.14
C GLU A 250 -14.36 -18.96 11.73
N ARG A 251 -13.69 -19.58 10.76
CA ARG A 251 -12.39 -19.12 10.27
C ARG A 251 -12.06 -19.61 8.87
N ILE A 252 -11.81 -18.68 7.95
CA ILE A 252 -11.22 -18.91 6.62
C ILE A 252 -9.98 -18.01 6.54
N ALA A 253 -8.82 -18.58 6.20
CA ALA A 253 -7.54 -17.87 6.27
C ALA A 253 -6.70 -18.07 5.00
N PHE A 254 -5.79 -17.14 4.73
CA PHE A 254 -4.80 -17.25 3.64
C PHE A 254 -4.12 -18.63 3.65
N THR A 255 -4.06 -19.27 2.49
CA THR A 255 -3.28 -20.50 2.31
C THR A 255 -1.79 -20.24 2.53
N LYS A 256 -1.01 -21.29 2.83
CA LYS A 256 0.46 -21.16 2.95
C LYS A 256 1.10 -20.56 1.70
N LYS A 257 0.62 -20.94 0.50
CA LYS A 257 1.09 -20.39 -0.77
C LYS A 257 0.82 -18.89 -0.88
N THR A 258 -0.39 -18.45 -0.51
CA THR A 258 -0.74 -17.02 -0.48
C THR A 258 0.10 -16.27 0.55
N GLN A 259 0.32 -16.83 1.73
CA GLN A 259 1.18 -16.23 2.75
C GLN A 259 2.61 -16.05 2.22
N GLN A 260 3.21 -17.09 1.64
CA GLN A 260 4.56 -17.00 1.08
C GLN A 260 4.66 -15.93 -0.01
N SER A 261 3.76 -15.96 -0.98
CA SER A 261 3.75 -14.97 -2.06
C SER A 261 3.59 -13.52 -1.56
N GLN A 262 2.74 -13.29 -0.55
CA GLN A 262 2.58 -11.96 0.02
C GLN A 262 3.78 -11.53 0.87
N VAL A 263 4.46 -12.46 1.53
CA VAL A 263 5.70 -12.22 2.27
C VAL A 263 6.84 -11.88 1.31
N ASP A 264 7.02 -12.64 0.22
CA ASP A 264 8.08 -12.39 -0.76
C ASP A 264 7.95 -10.98 -1.37
N LEU A 265 6.71 -10.58 -1.70
CA LEU A 265 6.41 -9.24 -2.20
C LEU A 265 6.64 -8.17 -1.13
N ALA A 266 6.25 -8.42 0.12
CA ALA A 266 6.46 -7.47 1.22
C ALA A 266 7.95 -7.25 1.49
N ASP A 267 8.76 -8.31 1.45
CA ASP A 267 10.19 -8.27 1.69
C ASP A 267 10.94 -7.52 0.58
N ASP A 268 10.63 -7.80 -0.70
CA ASP A 268 11.23 -7.10 -1.84
C ASP A 268 10.85 -5.60 -1.83
N ASP A 269 9.57 -5.27 -1.69
CA ASP A 269 9.08 -3.88 -1.63
C ASP A 269 9.71 -3.13 -0.42
N SER A 270 9.72 -3.75 0.76
CA SER A 270 10.28 -3.16 1.98
C SER A 270 11.78 -2.95 1.90
N SER A 271 12.50 -3.89 1.30
CA SER A 271 13.96 -3.83 1.14
C SER A 271 14.36 -2.74 0.15
N ARG A 272 13.64 -2.60 -0.97
CA ARG A 272 13.86 -1.52 -1.94
C ARG A 272 13.60 -0.15 -1.32
N LEU A 273 12.49 -0.01 -0.59
CA LEU A 273 12.18 1.24 0.12
C LEU A 273 13.24 1.55 1.20
N LYS A 274 13.72 0.54 1.93
CA LYS A 274 14.85 0.71 2.88
C LYS A 274 16.11 1.19 2.19
N LEU A 275 16.42 0.58 1.05
CA LEU A 275 17.65 0.85 0.33
C LEU A 275 17.66 2.31 -0.14
N VAL A 276 16.58 2.75 -0.77
CA VAL A 276 16.48 4.10 -1.38
C VAL A 276 16.22 5.20 -0.34
N GLY A 277 15.41 4.93 0.68
CA GLY A 277 15.01 5.93 1.67
C GLY A 277 15.95 6.07 2.87
N GLU A 278 16.68 5.01 3.21
CA GLU A 278 17.44 4.95 4.48
C GLU A 278 18.91 4.59 4.25
N THR A 279 19.18 3.49 3.55
CA THR A 279 20.53 2.90 3.48
C THR A 279 21.44 3.68 2.54
N LEU A 280 21.02 3.90 1.28
CA LEU A 280 21.81 4.66 0.31
C LEU A 280 22.03 6.10 0.76
N PRO A 281 21.01 6.88 1.21
CA PRO A 281 21.23 8.23 1.72
C PRO A 281 22.25 8.29 2.87
N LEU A 282 22.20 7.35 3.81
CA LEU A 282 23.15 7.31 4.93
C LEU A 282 24.58 7.03 4.44
N VAL A 283 24.75 6.03 3.59
CA VAL A 283 26.06 5.65 3.03
C VAL A 283 26.63 6.80 2.18
N THR A 284 25.81 7.46 1.37
CA THR A 284 26.26 8.58 0.52
C THR A 284 26.63 9.80 1.36
N VAL A 285 25.95 10.09 2.48
CA VAL A 285 26.37 11.15 3.41
C VAL A 285 27.72 10.84 4.05
N VAL A 286 27.91 9.62 4.58
CA VAL A 286 29.14 9.23 5.28
C VAL A 286 30.34 9.24 4.32
N LEU A 287 30.22 8.56 3.18
CA LEU A 287 31.29 8.52 2.18
C LEU A 287 31.51 9.89 1.55
N GLY A 288 30.44 10.61 1.23
CA GLY A 288 30.51 11.94 0.66
C GLY A 288 31.22 12.93 1.58
N GLY A 289 30.87 12.93 2.86
CA GLY A 289 31.53 13.74 3.88
C GLY A 289 33.01 13.40 4.04
N ALA A 290 33.35 12.12 4.15
CA ALA A 290 34.74 11.68 4.27
C ALA A 290 35.59 12.11 3.05
N LEU A 291 35.07 11.93 1.84
CA LEU A 291 35.75 12.31 0.60
C LEU A 291 35.86 13.83 0.45
N ALA A 292 34.82 14.58 0.81
CA ALA A 292 34.81 16.04 0.78
C ALA A 292 35.84 16.63 1.76
N ILE A 293 35.92 16.10 2.98
CA ILE A 293 36.92 16.51 3.99
C ILE A 293 38.32 16.20 3.49
N LEU A 294 38.59 14.97 3.05
CA LEU A 294 39.92 14.57 2.58
C LEU A 294 40.36 15.36 1.35
N GLY A 295 39.46 15.52 0.37
CA GLY A 295 39.70 16.34 -0.82
C GLY A 295 39.97 17.81 -0.46
N GLY A 296 39.19 18.37 0.47
CA GLY A 296 39.36 19.74 0.95
C GLY A 296 40.70 19.97 1.65
N VAL A 297 41.10 19.05 2.54
CA VAL A 297 42.41 19.11 3.22
C VAL A 297 43.56 19.02 2.21
N LEU A 298 43.46 18.14 1.21
CA LEU A 298 44.49 18.01 0.17
C LEU A 298 44.57 19.24 -0.73
N VAL A 299 43.43 19.88 -1.06
CA VAL A 299 43.41 21.15 -1.79
C VAL A 299 44.03 22.28 -0.96
N ALA A 300 43.71 22.36 0.34
CA ALA A 300 44.26 23.37 1.23
C ALA A 300 45.79 23.26 1.37
N ARG A 301 46.30 22.03 1.59
CA ARG A 301 47.75 21.77 1.70
C ARG A 301 48.52 21.96 0.39
N GLY A 302 47.88 21.72 -0.76
CA GLY A 302 48.49 21.98 -2.07
C GLY A 302 48.70 23.47 -2.33
N ARG A 303 47.84 24.33 -1.77
CA ARG A 303 47.90 25.79 -1.95
C ARG A 303 49.00 26.47 -1.14
N GLU A 304 49.35 25.94 0.03
CA GLU A 304 50.44 26.49 0.88
C GLU A 304 51.84 26.27 0.28
N ASN A 305 52.03 25.25 -0.57
CA ASN A 305 53.32 25.00 -1.22
C ASN A 305 53.61 25.93 -2.41
N ASP A 306 52.58 26.51 -3.05
CA ASP A 306 52.76 27.47 -4.15
C ASP A 306 52.99 28.91 -3.64
N SER A 307 52.65 29.20 -2.38
CA SER A 307 52.83 30.54 -1.78
C SER A 307 54.22 30.81 -1.21
N ASN A 308 55.15 29.85 -1.24
CA ASN A 308 56.50 29.98 -0.66
C ASN A 308 57.62 30.05 -1.70
N GLY A 309 57.28 30.33 -2.97
CA GLY A 309 58.19 30.27 -4.13
C GLY A 309 58.40 31.57 -4.92
N SER A 310 58.13 32.76 -4.36
CA SER A 310 58.53 34.02 -5.02
C SER A 310 58.88 35.12 -4.01
N GLY A 311 60.14 35.12 -3.57
CA GLY A 311 60.70 36.21 -2.79
C GLY A 311 62.22 36.24 -2.93
N ARG A 312 62.72 36.98 -3.93
CA ARG A 312 64.05 37.63 -3.95
C ARG A 312 64.24 38.53 -5.19
N ASP A 313 63.95 39.81 -4.99
CA ASP A 313 64.78 41.02 -5.16
C ASP A 313 65.72 41.22 -6.38
N GLY A 314 65.68 42.47 -6.90
CA GLY A 314 66.74 43.14 -7.67
C GLY A 314 66.18 43.96 -8.87
N GLU A 315 65.61 45.16 -8.69
CA GLU A 315 66.26 46.50 -8.64
C GLU A 315 66.67 47.07 -10.04
N GLY A 316 66.14 48.25 -10.41
CA GLY A 316 66.24 48.93 -11.74
C GLY A 316 67.56 49.69 -11.99
N PRO A 317 67.63 50.82 -12.77
CA PRO A 317 66.57 51.61 -13.45
C PRO A 317 66.95 52.17 -14.87
N ASP A 318 66.13 53.15 -15.35
CA ASP A 318 66.33 54.18 -16.41
C ASP A 318 66.19 53.79 -17.91
N SER A 319 65.66 54.60 -18.84
CA SER A 319 64.97 55.90 -18.87
C SER A 319 64.47 56.19 -20.32
N MET A 320 63.61 57.21 -20.48
CA MET A 320 63.43 58.11 -21.65
C MET A 320 62.39 57.82 -22.76
N GLY A 321 61.32 58.64 -22.76
CA GLY A 321 60.97 59.49 -23.92
C GLY A 321 59.68 59.18 -24.69
N PRO A 322 58.97 60.20 -25.23
CA PRO A 322 57.50 60.31 -25.14
C PRO A 322 56.76 60.33 -26.49
N HIS A 323 55.42 60.26 -26.49
CA HIS A 323 54.52 61.16 -27.27
C HIS A 323 53.02 60.94 -26.97
N SER A 324 52.43 62.01 -26.44
CA SER A 324 51.11 62.63 -26.68
C SER A 324 50.22 62.09 -27.83
N ASP A 325 48.92 61.78 -27.58
CA ASP A 325 47.79 62.73 -27.71
C ASP A 325 46.39 62.05 -27.82
N THR A 326 45.38 62.82 -27.38
CA THR A 326 43.93 62.79 -27.74
C THR A 326 42.94 61.93 -26.94
N SER A 327 42.33 62.59 -25.95
CA SER A 327 40.96 62.43 -25.39
C SER A 327 39.86 62.89 -26.38
N PRO A 328 38.55 62.99 -26.04
CA PRO A 328 37.66 62.22 -25.16
C PRO A 328 36.25 61.99 -25.78
N ASN A 329 35.39 61.20 -25.11
CA ASN A 329 33.91 61.32 -24.95
C ASN A 329 33.29 59.92 -24.82
N SER A 330 32.23 59.64 -24.05
CA SER A 330 31.36 60.44 -23.18
C SER A 330 30.41 59.47 -22.44
N LEU A 331 30.21 59.72 -21.14
CA LEU A 331 28.93 59.70 -20.40
C LEU A 331 27.89 58.56 -20.61
N GLN A 332 27.74 57.68 -19.60
CA GLN A 332 26.59 57.54 -18.65
C GLN A 332 25.12 57.79 -19.12
N PRO A 333 24.04 57.48 -18.33
CA PRO A 333 23.81 56.47 -17.27
C PRO A 333 22.35 55.88 -17.21
N THR A 334 22.13 54.96 -16.24
CA THR A 334 20.92 54.73 -15.37
C THR A 334 19.52 54.34 -15.90
N THR A 335 19.05 53.21 -15.36
CA THR A 335 17.72 52.88 -14.74
C THR A 335 16.43 53.64 -15.13
N MET A 336 15.40 52.86 -15.50
CA MET A 336 14.18 52.67 -14.70
C MET A 336 13.59 51.28 -14.96
#